data_AF-A0A6G3ME60-F1
#
_entry.id   AF-A0A6G3ME60-F1
#
_cell.length_a   1.000
_cell.length_b   1.000
_cell.length_c   1.000
_cell.angle_alpha   90.00
_cell.angle_beta   90.00
_cell.angle_gamma   90.00
#
_symmetry.space_group_name_H-M   'P 1'
#
loop_
_entity.id
_entity.type
_entity.pdbx_description
1 polymer ?
#
loop_
_entity_poly.entity_id
_entity_poly.type
_entity_poly.pdbx_seq_one_letter_code
_entity_poly.pdbx_strand_id
1 'polypeptide(L)'
;MLFFNLIYKSLIDDNDSERKRAIVKRLLQVCIHQTPEFECSCLLLLSELYPEKSDLIQLFSFEKPDEKELQKSNALTKNSTSWDFKNLHSKIDLFTTYNWKHPDPKTCNSSSTDIWEIVLFDRHYHASVRPFIKNFLNGELKYGGDPLVDFTHTSFIDRFIRREAKIKTTTSIHQRKITTDKSIKPINEIMQNDTSTLLPEENLIQQYYKNNKKAVKKRRKRSEEISTDDESDFSHLSTFGKNSKVKCEKKPRTG
;
A
#
# COMPACT_ATOMS: atom_id res chain seq x y z
N MET A 1 10.13 17.90 4.95
CA MET A 1 11.39 17.71 5.70
C MET A 1 11.70 18.80 6.74
N LEU A 2 11.54 20.10 6.47
CA LEU A 2 11.97 21.14 7.45
C LEU A 2 11.24 21.09 8.81
N PHE A 3 9.94 20.78 8.81
CA PHE A 3 9.11 20.75 10.03
C PHE A 3 9.55 19.68 11.03
N PHE A 4 9.67 18.42 10.59
CA PHE A 4 10.08 17.31 11.45
C PHE A 4 11.51 17.46 11.97
N ASN A 5 12.42 17.92 11.11
CA ASN A 5 13.80 18.18 11.53
C ASN A 5 13.89 19.30 12.58
N LEU A 6 13.05 20.33 12.47
CA LEU A 6 12.98 21.39 13.48
C LEU A 6 12.44 20.85 14.81
N ILE A 7 11.36 20.07 14.78
CA ILE A 7 10.79 19.45 15.99
C ILE A 7 11.84 18.56 16.66
N TYR A 8 12.50 17.69 15.89
CA TYR A 8 13.52 16.79 16.41
C TYR A 8 14.63 17.54 17.14
N LYS A 9 15.21 18.57 16.50
CA LYS A 9 16.24 19.41 17.12
C LYS A 9 15.72 20.11 18.37
N SER A 10 14.52 20.69 18.32
CA SER A 10 13.94 21.38 19.47
C SER A 10 13.67 20.45 20.66
N LEU A 11 13.30 19.19 20.40
CA LEU A 11 13.04 18.19 21.44
C LEU A 11 14.33 17.60 22.01
N ILE A 12 15.41 17.51 21.22
CA ILE A 12 16.72 17.10 21.74
C ILE A 12 17.29 18.17 22.68
N ASP A 13 17.21 19.43 22.29
CA ASP A 13 17.75 20.56 23.07
C ASP A 13 16.93 20.84 24.35
N ASP A 14 15.74 20.26 24.47
CA ASP A 14 14.86 20.45 25.60
C ASP A 14 15.27 19.57 26.80
N ASN A 15 15.56 20.18 27.95
CA ASN A 15 15.95 19.45 29.17
C ASN A 15 14.75 18.96 30.01
N ASP A 16 13.54 19.49 29.79
CA ASP A 16 12.38 19.23 30.64
C ASP A 16 11.59 18.01 30.12
N SER A 17 11.61 16.91 30.87
CA SER A 17 10.96 15.64 30.48
C SER A 17 9.43 15.75 30.41
N GLU A 18 8.81 16.54 31.29
CA GLU A 18 7.36 16.78 31.27
C GLU A 18 6.96 17.54 30.02
N ARG A 19 7.72 18.58 29.66
CA ARG A 19 7.47 19.37 28.45
C ARG A 19 7.65 18.53 27.20
N LYS A 20 8.75 17.77 27.10
CA LYS A 20 9.01 16.86 25.96
C LYS A 20 7.86 15.87 25.78
N ARG A 21 7.44 15.20 26.86
CA ARG A 21 6.33 14.25 26.82
C ARG A 21 5.01 14.90 26.43
N ALA A 22 4.71 16.10 26.94
CA ALA A 22 3.50 16.81 26.57
C ALA A 22 3.48 17.19 25.07
N ILE A 23 4.61 17.64 24.53
CA ILE A 23 4.75 17.95 23.09
C ILE A 23 4.57 16.68 22.26
N VAL A 24 5.24 15.59 22.61
CA VAL A 24 5.10 14.29 21.95
C VAL A 24 3.66 13.82 21.97
N LYS A 25 2.99 13.91 23.12
CA LYS A 25 1.59 13.50 23.28
C LYS A 25 0.65 14.32 22.38
N ARG A 26 0.81 15.64 22.36
CA ARG A 26 0.05 16.51 21.44
C ARG A 26 0.33 16.16 19.98
N LEU A 27 1.58 15.90 19.63
CA LEU A 27 1.96 15.51 18.27
C LEU A 27 1.24 14.23 17.86
N LEU A 28 1.22 13.21 18.73
CA LEU A 28 0.52 11.95 18.48
C LEU A 28 -1.00 12.13 18.38
N GLN A 29 -1.59 13.01 19.19
CA GLN A 29 -3.02 13.35 19.09
C GLN A 29 -3.35 14.00 17.75
N VAL A 30 -2.48 14.89 17.25
CA VAL A 30 -2.64 15.49 15.92
C VAL A 30 -2.52 14.42 14.84
N CYS A 31 -1.60 13.47 14.96
CA CYS A 31 -1.38 12.40 13.97
C CYS A 31 -2.64 11.60 13.66
N ILE A 32 -3.50 11.35 14.66
CA ILE A 32 -4.75 10.59 14.49
C ILE A 32 -5.65 11.20 13.41
N HIS A 33 -5.59 12.52 13.23
CA HIS A 33 -6.41 13.26 12.26
C HIS A 33 -5.68 13.58 10.96
N GLN A 34 -4.40 13.20 10.84
CA GLN A 34 -3.59 13.48 9.66
C GLN A 34 -3.53 12.30 8.70
N THR A 35 -2.89 12.56 7.55
CA THR A 35 -2.67 11.58 6.50
C THR A 35 -1.58 10.57 6.91
N PRO A 36 -1.51 9.37 6.29
CA PRO A 36 -0.67 8.28 6.78
C PRO A 36 0.83 8.57 6.63
N GLU A 37 1.20 9.49 5.74
CA GLU A 37 2.58 9.93 5.57
C GLU A 37 3.07 10.71 6.78
N PHE A 38 2.21 11.57 7.33
CA PHE A 38 2.49 12.34 8.54
C PHE A 38 2.65 11.43 9.75
N GLU A 39 1.77 10.43 9.89
CA GLU A 39 1.83 9.46 10.99
C GLU A 39 3.14 8.66 10.97
N CYS A 40 3.52 8.09 9.82
CA CYS A 40 4.80 7.37 9.68
C CYS A 40 6.00 8.28 9.96
N SER A 41 5.99 9.54 9.52
CA SER A 41 7.08 10.50 9.82
C SER A 41 7.18 10.82 11.32
N CYS A 42 6.05 11.02 12.01
CA CYS A 42 6.03 11.25 13.44
C CYS A 42 6.60 10.05 14.21
N LEU A 43 6.21 8.84 13.82
CA LEU A 43 6.71 7.60 14.44
C LEU A 43 8.21 7.40 14.21
N LEU A 44 8.70 7.79 13.04
CA LEU A 44 10.14 7.75 12.74
C LEU A 44 10.92 8.77 13.58
N LEU A 45 10.42 10.00 13.68
CA LEU A 45 10.99 11.01 14.57
C LEU A 45 11.03 10.51 16.03
N LEU A 46 9.97 9.86 16.50
CA LEU A 46 9.92 9.32 17.85
C LEU A 46 10.92 8.19 18.07
N SER A 47 11.13 7.34 17.07
CA SER A 47 12.14 6.27 17.14
C SER A 47 13.56 6.81 17.17
N GLU A 48 13.81 7.95 16.52
CA GLU A 48 15.11 8.64 16.57
C GLU A 48 15.31 9.42 17.86
N LEU A 49 14.23 9.97 18.43
CA LEU A 49 14.27 10.72 19.68
C LEU A 49 14.50 9.78 20.88
N TYR A 50 13.96 8.57 20.83
CA TYR A 50 14.09 7.54 21.86
C TYR A 50 14.61 6.24 21.26
N PRO A 51 15.93 6.15 20.98
CA PRO A 51 16.52 4.97 20.36
C PRO A 51 16.48 3.74 21.28
N GLU A 52 16.45 3.95 22.60
CA GLU A 52 16.32 2.87 23.57
C GLU A 52 14.86 2.55 23.89
N LYS A 53 14.53 1.26 23.89
CA LYS A 53 13.18 0.78 24.18
C LYS A 53 12.73 1.09 25.62
N SER A 54 13.66 1.15 26.57
CA SER A 54 13.39 1.53 27.97
C SER A 54 12.82 2.94 28.07
N ASP A 55 13.37 3.89 27.32
CA ASP A 55 12.96 5.29 27.38
C ASP A 55 11.58 5.50 26.76
N LEU A 56 11.29 4.77 25.68
CA LEU A 56 9.94 4.71 25.11
C LEU A 56 8.94 4.16 26.14
N ILE A 57 9.27 3.07 26.82
CA ILE A 57 8.39 2.46 27.84
C ILE A 57 8.21 3.42 29.02
N GLN A 58 9.25 4.13 29.46
CA GLN A 58 9.13 5.13 30.52
C GLN A 58 8.24 6.31 30.10
N LEU A 59 8.29 6.71 28.82
CA LEU A 59 7.38 7.72 28.27
C LEU A 59 5.91 7.24 28.25
N PHE A 60 5.70 5.94 28.04
CA PHE A 60 4.39 5.29 27.98
C PHE A 60 3.82 4.85 29.33
N SER A 61 4.63 4.84 30.38
CA SER A 61 4.22 4.33 31.69
C SER A 61 3.60 5.44 32.52
N PHE A 62 2.34 5.26 32.92
CA PHE A 62 1.69 6.08 33.92
C PHE A 62 2.51 6.13 35.20
N GLU A 63 3.01 7.31 35.52
CA GLU A 63 3.63 7.58 36.80
C GLU A 63 2.51 7.83 37.81
N LYS A 64 2.46 7.02 38.87
CA LYS A 64 1.42 7.18 39.90
C LYS A 64 1.53 8.59 40.50
N PRO A 65 0.43 9.34 40.59
CA PRO A 65 0.47 10.68 41.16
C PRO A 65 0.94 10.61 42.61
N ASP A 66 1.82 11.54 42.99
CA ASP A 66 2.36 11.65 44.33
C ASP A 66 1.23 11.74 45.36
N GLU A 67 1.35 11.00 46.47
CA GLU A 67 0.36 11.00 47.56
C GLU A 67 0.05 12.42 48.07
N LYS A 68 1.00 13.35 47.97
CA LYS A 68 0.84 14.76 48.35
C LYS A 68 -0.10 15.54 47.42
N GLU A 69 -0.10 15.25 46.12
CA GLU A 69 -1.03 15.88 45.17
C GLU A 69 -2.43 15.27 45.31
N LEU A 70 -2.49 13.95 45.54
CA LEU A 70 -3.74 13.25 45.84
C LEU A 70 -4.35 13.73 47.16
N GLN A 71 -3.53 14.08 48.16
CA GLN A 71 -4.02 14.67 49.41
C GLN A 71 -4.53 16.11 49.23
N LYS A 72 -3.92 16.93 48.36
CA LYS A 72 -4.42 18.28 48.04
C LYS A 72 -5.76 18.24 47.31
N SER A 73 -5.92 17.36 46.33
CA SER A 73 -7.20 17.17 45.63
C SER A 73 -8.29 16.63 46.57
N ASN A 74 -7.93 15.69 47.44
CA ASN A 74 -8.83 15.15 48.47
C ASN A 74 -9.15 16.13 49.62
N ALA A 75 -8.27 17.10 49.89
CA ALA A 75 -8.55 18.17 50.84
C ALA A 75 -9.51 19.22 50.24
N LEU A 76 -9.40 19.49 48.94
CA LEU A 76 -10.35 20.34 48.22
C LEU A 76 -11.77 19.74 48.24
N THR A 77 -11.91 18.42 48.09
CA THR A 77 -13.22 17.75 48.14
C THR A 77 -13.86 17.75 49.53
N LYS A 78 -13.06 17.60 50.59
CA LYS A 78 -13.56 17.50 51.98
C LYS A 78 -13.95 18.84 52.60
N ASN A 79 -13.35 19.94 52.15
CA ASN A 79 -13.55 21.26 52.76
C ASN A 79 -14.64 22.10 52.06
N SER A 80 -15.26 21.58 51.00
CA SER A 80 -16.33 22.25 50.28
C SER A 80 -17.69 21.91 50.89
N THR A 81 -18.20 22.78 51.74
CA THR A 81 -19.60 22.79 52.22
C THR A 81 -20.57 23.47 51.25
N SER A 82 -20.10 23.90 50.07
CA SER A 82 -20.94 24.52 49.03
C SER A 82 -21.52 23.48 48.06
N TRP A 83 -22.79 23.64 47.70
CA TRP A 83 -23.53 22.81 46.74
C TRP A 83 -23.09 23.00 45.27
N ASP A 84 -22.03 23.78 45.03
CA ASP A 84 -21.45 24.03 43.71
C ASP A 84 -20.46 22.94 43.27
N PHE A 85 -20.98 21.73 43.05
CA PHE A 85 -20.18 20.56 42.63
C PHE A 85 -19.45 20.75 41.28
N LYS A 86 -19.91 21.66 40.42
CA LYS A 86 -19.27 21.96 39.11
C LYS A 86 -17.89 22.59 39.23
N ASN A 87 -17.73 23.56 40.13
CA ASN A 87 -16.45 24.28 40.29
C ASN A 87 -15.40 23.40 40.96
N LEU A 88 -15.83 22.48 41.83
CA LEU A 88 -14.96 21.57 42.55
C LEU A 88 -14.39 20.47 41.62
N HIS A 89 -15.24 19.83 40.83
CA HIS A 89 -14.81 18.83 39.83
C HIS A 89 -13.80 19.44 38.84
N SER A 90 -14.10 20.63 38.33
CA SER A 90 -13.21 21.32 37.37
C SER A 90 -11.80 21.59 37.90
N LYS A 91 -11.64 21.76 39.22
CA LYS A 91 -10.37 22.07 39.87
C LYS A 91 -9.58 20.80 40.21
N ILE A 92 -10.27 19.69 40.51
CA ILE A 92 -9.67 18.38 40.75
C ILE A 92 -9.18 17.78 39.44
N ASP A 93 -10.01 17.85 38.40
CA ASP A 93 -9.68 17.39 37.05
C ASP A 93 -8.42 18.09 36.51
N LEU A 94 -8.20 19.36 36.85
CA LEU A 94 -7.04 20.13 36.41
C LEU A 94 -5.70 19.61 36.98
N PHE A 95 -5.73 19.00 38.17
CA PHE A 95 -4.52 18.47 38.83
C PHE A 95 -4.28 17.00 38.50
N THR A 96 -5.33 16.21 38.25
CA THR A 96 -5.19 14.75 38.05
C THR A 96 -5.29 14.33 36.59
N THR A 97 -5.85 15.18 35.71
CA THR A 97 -6.18 14.81 34.34
C THR A 97 -5.38 15.62 33.34
N TYR A 98 -4.91 14.94 32.29
CA TYR A 98 -4.24 15.59 31.18
C TYR A 98 -5.14 16.62 30.49
N ASN A 99 -4.67 17.86 30.38
CA ASN A 99 -5.38 18.93 29.69
C ASN A 99 -4.69 19.27 28.36
N TRP A 100 -5.29 18.82 27.25
CA TRP A 100 -4.77 19.07 25.90
C TRP A 100 -4.93 20.52 25.43
N LYS A 101 -5.87 21.30 26.00
CA LYS A 101 -6.16 22.68 25.59
C LYS A 101 -5.26 23.72 26.24
N HIS A 102 -4.47 23.34 27.24
CA HIS A 102 -3.62 24.29 27.95
C HIS A 102 -2.57 24.87 26.98
N PRO A 103 -2.27 26.18 26.98
CA PRO A 103 -1.27 26.75 26.07
C PRO A 103 0.12 26.18 26.33
N ASP A 104 0.57 26.24 27.59
CA ASP A 104 1.90 25.77 27.97
C ASP A 104 1.94 24.24 28.05
N PRO A 105 2.88 23.57 27.35
CA PRO A 105 3.00 22.11 27.37
C PRO A 105 3.41 21.57 28.75
N LYS A 106 4.21 22.32 29.51
CA LYS A 106 4.72 21.88 30.82
C LYS A 106 3.58 21.61 31.83
N THR A 107 2.56 22.45 31.86
CA THR A 107 1.47 22.40 32.84
C THR A 107 0.30 21.52 32.41
N CYS A 108 0.44 20.73 31.34
CA CYS A 108 -0.64 19.88 30.83
C CYS A 108 -0.89 18.61 31.63
N ASN A 109 -0.07 18.34 32.65
CA ASN A 109 -0.01 17.07 33.36
C ASN A 109 0.04 15.86 32.40
N SER A 110 1.04 15.83 31.53
CA SER A 110 1.24 14.68 30.63
C SER A 110 1.75 13.44 31.37
N SER A 111 2.19 13.56 32.63
CA SER A 111 2.67 12.42 33.43
C SER A 111 1.57 11.46 33.81
N SER A 112 0.42 12.02 34.18
CA SER A 112 -0.72 11.23 34.62
C SER A 112 -1.48 10.56 33.49
N THR A 113 -0.95 10.45 32.27
CA THR A 113 -1.69 9.77 31.18
C THR A 113 -0.81 8.99 30.24
N ASP A 114 -1.23 7.76 29.96
CA ASP A 114 -0.61 6.88 28.97
C ASP A 114 -0.87 7.34 27.54
N ILE A 115 -0.01 6.91 26.61
CA ILE A 115 -0.13 7.20 25.18
C ILE A 115 -0.99 6.11 24.52
N TRP A 116 -2.30 6.25 24.65
CA TRP A 116 -3.29 5.35 24.04
C TRP A 116 -3.41 5.56 22.52
N GLU A 117 -2.87 6.66 21.99
CA GLU A 117 -2.89 7.00 20.57
C GLU A 117 -2.23 5.91 19.71
N ILE A 118 -1.20 5.24 20.24
CA ILE A 118 -0.51 4.13 19.54
C ILE A 118 -1.42 2.92 19.31
N VAL A 119 -2.36 2.66 20.23
CA VAL A 119 -3.34 1.57 20.07
C VAL A 119 -4.26 1.84 18.86
N LEU A 120 -4.56 3.11 18.61
CA LEU A 120 -5.36 3.49 17.44
C LEU A 120 -4.58 3.29 16.14
N PHE A 121 -3.27 3.57 16.15
CA PHE A 121 -2.40 3.37 14.99
C PHE A 121 -2.24 1.90 14.57
N ASP A 122 -2.26 0.95 15.52
CA ASP A 122 -2.26 -0.49 15.17
C ASP A 122 -3.53 -0.88 14.36
N ARG A 123 -4.63 -0.16 14.56
CA ARG A 123 -5.89 -0.34 13.84
C ARG A 123 -6.06 0.59 12.63
N HIS A 124 -5.02 1.37 12.29
CA HIS A 124 -5.07 2.36 11.23
C HIS A 124 -5.48 1.75 9.87
N TYR A 125 -6.10 2.51 8.98
CA TYR A 125 -6.64 1.98 7.72
C TYR A 125 -5.56 1.65 6.68
N HIS A 126 -4.47 2.42 6.65
CA HIS A 126 -3.38 2.24 5.70
C HIS A 126 -2.54 0.99 5.99
N ALA A 127 -2.36 0.15 4.96
CA ALA A 127 -1.69 -1.15 5.07
C ALA A 127 -0.18 -1.05 5.40
N SER A 128 0.45 0.10 5.18
CA SER A 128 1.88 0.29 5.53
C SER A 128 2.10 0.84 6.93
N VAL A 129 1.12 1.51 7.54
CA VAL A 129 1.23 2.08 8.89
C VAL A 129 1.22 0.98 9.95
N ARG A 130 0.33 -0.01 9.82
CA ARG A 130 0.24 -1.14 10.78
C ARG A 130 1.56 -1.88 11.03
N PRO A 131 2.29 -2.36 9.99
CA PRO A 131 3.59 -2.98 10.21
C PRO A 131 4.63 -1.99 10.73
N PHE A 132 4.52 -0.71 10.39
CA PHE A 132 5.39 0.35 10.91
C PHE A 132 5.26 0.47 12.43
N ILE A 133 4.03 0.52 12.95
CA ILE A 133 3.74 0.54 14.39
C ILE A 133 4.26 -0.72 15.10
N LYS A 134 4.08 -1.89 14.48
CA LYS A 134 4.61 -3.14 15.06
C LYS A 134 6.13 -3.11 15.16
N ASN A 135 6.81 -2.60 14.15
CA ASN A 135 8.26 -2.44 14.16
C ASN A 135 8.71 -1.38 15.18
N PHE A 136 7.93 -0.30 15.33
CA PHE A 136 8.13 0.73 16.34
C PHE A 136 8.07 0.14 17.76
N LEU A 137 7.03 -0.65 18.07
CA LEU A 137 6.87 -1.32 19.37
C LEU A 137 7.96 -2.37 19.63
N ASN A 138 8.49 -2.97 18.57
CA ASN A 138 9.62 -3.89 18.68
C ASN A 138 10.95 -3.17 18.96
N GLY A 139 11.08 -1.90 18.57
CA GLY A 139 12.30 -1.10 18.70
C GLY A 139 13.25 -1.18 17.50
N GLU A 140 12.79 -1.70 16.36
CA GLU A 140 13.59 -1.90 15.15
C GLU A 140 13.08 -1.04 13.98
N LEU A 141 12.60 0.16 14.28
CA LEU A 141 12.09 1.04 13.25
C LEU A 141 13.22 1.70 12.46
N LYS A 142 13.67 1.05 11.39
CA LYS A 142 14.62 1.62 10.42
C LYS A 142 13.96 1.75 9.06
N TYR A 143 13.84 2.98 8.58
CA TYR A 143 13.32 3.28 7.24
C TYR A 143 14.33 4.14 6.48
N GLY A 144 14.75 3.68 5.31
CA GLY A 144 15.80 4.34 4.53
C GLY A 144 15.30 5.39 3.53
N GLY A 145 13.98 5.50 3.31
CA GLY A 145 13.37 6.48 2.42
C GLY A 145 12.80 7.69 3.18
N ASP A 146 12.11 8.59 2.47
CA ASP A 146 11.32 9.65 3.10
C ASP A 146 9.86 9.20 3.26
N PRO A 147 9.37 8.95 4.49
CA PRO A 147 7.99 8.56 4.72
C PRO A 147 6.98 9.55 4.12
N LEU A 148 7.32 10.84 4.06
CA LEU A 148 6.44 11.89 3.52
C LEU A 148 6.16 11.74 2.03
N VAL A 149 7.08 11.14 1.28
CA VAL A 149 6.97 10.98 -0.18
C VAL A 149 6.47 9.58 -0.51
N ASP A 150 6.97 8.57 0.20
CA ASP A 150 6.73 7.17 -0.13
C ASP A 150 5.34 6.69 0.26
N PHE A 151 4.77 7.25 1.33
CA PHE A 151 3.42 6.91 1.77
C PHE A 151 2.34 7.77 1.13
N THR A 152 2.71 8.72 0.27
CA THR A 152 1.73 9.59 -0.41
C THR A 152 0.69 8.77 -1.15
N HIS A 153 -0.55 9.24 -1.19
CA HIS A 153 -1.58 8.58 -1.98
C HIS A 153 -1.13 8.34 -3.44
N THR A 154 -0.45 9.31 -4.06
CA THR A 154 0.10 9.17 -5.42
C THR A 154 1.12 8.04 -5.52
N SER A 155 2.13 8.01 -4.63
CA SER A 155 3.11 6.93 -4.56
C SER A 155 2.47 5.57 -4.27
N PHE A 156 1.43 5.57 -3.44
CA PHE A 156 0.64 4.38 -3.13
C PHE A 156 -0.08 3.85 -4.38
N ILE A 157 -0.75 4.71 -5.16
CA ILE A 157 -1.43 4.33 -6.39
C ILE A 157 -0.42 3.82 -7.42
N ASP A 158 0.71 4.49 -7.59
CA ASP A 158 1.77 4.02 -8.50
C ASP A 158 2.33 2.66 -8.06
N ARG A 159 2.46 2.43 -6.76
CA ARG A 159 2.88 1.12 -6.22
C ARG A 159 1.77 0.07 -6.34
N PHE A 160 0.51 0.47 -6.26
CA PHE A 160 -0.64 -0.40 -6.42
C PHE A 160 -0.79 -0.87 -7.85
N ILE A 161 -0.66 0.03 -8.83
CA ILE A 161 -0.70 -0.28 -10.27
C ILE A 161 0.48 -1.17 -10.66
N ARG A 162 1.68 -0.87 -10.15
CA ARG A 162 2.90 -1.67 -10.41
C ARG A 162 2.95 -3.00 -9.65
N ARG A 163 2.05 -3.22 -8.68
CA ARG A 163 2.00 -4.48 -7.96
C ARG A 163 1.40 -5.52 -8.88
N GLU A 164 2.26 -6.39 -9.40
CA GLU A 164 1.81 -7.56 -10.15
C GLU A 164 0.80 -8.35 -9.32
N ALA A 165 -0.28 -8.77 -9.97
CA ALA A 165 -1.31 -9.57 -9.31
C ALA A 165 -0.64 -10.81 -8.71
N LYS A 166 -0.66 -10.93 -7.39
CA LYS A 166 -0.23 -12.17 -6.73
C LYS A 166 -1.12 -13.28 -7.27
N ILE A 167 -0.58 -14.13 -8.13
CA ILE A 167 -1.25 -15.34 -8.62
C ILE A 167 -1.43 -16.21 -7.37
N LYS A 168 -2.57 -16.06 -6.71
CA LYS A 168 -2.95 -16.97 -5.65
C LYS A 168 -3.19 -18.30 -6.36
N THR A 169 -2.33 -19.28 -6.13
CA THR A 169 -2.59 -20.70 -6.43
C THR A 169 -3.68 -21.22 -5.48
N THR A 170 -4.78 -20.50 -5.36
CA THR A 170 -6.02 -21.04 -4.82
C THR A 170 -6.65 -21.77 -5.96
N THR A 171 -6.67 -23.10 -5.88
CA THR A 171 -7.62 -23.95 -6.58
C THR A 171 -9.03 -23.52 -6.18
N SER A 172 -9.50 -22.42 -6.74
CA SER A 172 -10.90 -22.03 -6.69
C SER A 172 -11.63 -22.94 -7.66
N ILE A 173 -12.58 -23.69 -7.11
CA ILE A 173 -13.41 -24.72 -7.74
C ILE A 173 -14.23 -24.20 -8.94
N HIS A 174 -14.20 -22.89 -9.25
CA HIS A 174 -15.01 -22.29 -10.31
C HIS A 174 -14.29 -21.40 -11.33
N GLN A 175 -12.96 -21.38 -11.36
CA GLN A 175 -12.28 -20.93 -12.58
C GLN A 175 -11.97 -22.16 -13.41
N ARG A 176 -12.68 -22.32 -14.54
CA ARG A 176 -12.20 -23.22 -15.59
C ARG A 176 -10.79 -22.75 -15.92
N LYS A 177 -9.79 -23.50 -15.45
CA LYS A 177 -8.45 -23.45 -16.02
C LYS A 177 -8.66 -23.63 -17.52
N ILE A 178 -8.42 -22.58 -18.29
CA ILE A 178 -7.92 -22.79 -19.64
C ILE A 178 -6.58 -23.47 -19.37
N THR A 179 -6.58 -24.80 -19.43
CA THR A 179 -5.39 -25.60 -19.29
C THR A 179 -4.49 -25.22 -20.46
N THR A 180 -3.56 -24.29 -20.23
CA THR A 180 -2.26 -24.39 -20.91
C THR A 180 -1.59 -25.59 -20.27
N ASP A 181 -2.01 -26.77 -20.73
CA ASP A 181 -1.43 -28.03 -20.35
C ASP A 181 0.05 -27.95 -20.75
N LYS A 182 0.96 -28.05 -19.77
CA LYS A 182 2.42 -27.92 -20.02
C LYS A 182 2.97 -29.06 -20.91
N SER A 183 2.14 -30.05 -21.19
CA SER A 183 2.32 -31.13 -22.16
C SER A 183 2.12 -30.67 -23.62
N ILE A 184 1.36 -29.60 -23.86
CA ILE A 184 1.17 -29.06 -25.21
C ILE A 184 2.38 -28.18 -25.54
N LYS A 185 3.44 -28.83 -26.00
CA LYS A 185 4.62 -28.16 -26.54
C LYS A 185 4.21 -27.38 -27.80
N PRO A 186 4.78 -26.18 -28.03
CA PRO A 186 4.53 -25.45 -29.26
C PRO A 186 4.90 -26.31 -30.47
N ILE A 187 4.07 -26.27 -31.52
CA ILE A 187 4.17 -27.13 -32.72
C ILE A 187 5.58 -27.13 -33.35
N ASN A 188 6.35 -26.05 -33.16
CA ASN A 188 7.75 -25.96 -33.61
C ASN A 188 8.67 -27.00 -32.96
N GLU A 189 8.48 -27.35 -31.68
CA GLU A 189 9.30 -28.35 -30.98
C GLU A 189 8.91 -29.77 -31.35
N ILE A 190 7.61 -30.03 -31.57
CA ILE A 190 7.10 -31.38 -31.95
C ILE A 190 7.59 -31.77 -33.35
N MET A 191 7.86 -30.80 -34.22
CA MET A 191 8.34 -31.03 -35.58
C MET A 191 9.83 -31.39 -35.66
N GLN A 192 10.60 -31.16 -34.58
CA GLN A 192 12.05 -31.38 -34.51
C GLN A 192 12.42 -32.71 -33.84
N ASN A 193 11.50 -33.34 -33.11
CA ASN A 193 11.80 -34.58 -32.38
C ASN A 193 11.54 -35.81 -33.25
N ASP A 194 12.54 -36.70 -33.33
CA ASP A 194 12.46 -37.95 -34.08
C ASP A 194 11.42 -38.91 -33.48
N THR A 195 10.72 -39.60 -34.37
CA THR A 195 9.42 -40.28 -34.21
C THR A 195 9.37 -41.48 -33.25
N SER A 196 10.40 -41.71 -32.44
CA SER A 196 10.53 -42.95 -31.64
C SER A 196 10.07 -42.84 -30.19
N THR A 197 9.75 -41.65 -29.67
CA THR A 197 9.38 -41.44 -28.26
C THR A 197 8.03 -40.76 -28.02
N LEU A 198 7.19 -40.63 -29.05
CA LEU A 198 5.92 -39.92 -28.97
C LEU A 198 4.73 -40.86 -28.83
N LEU A 199 3.72 -40.43 -28.07
CA LEU A 199 2.48 -41.16 -27.85
C LEU A 199 1.75 -41.41 -29.19
N PRO A 200 0.97 -42.50 -29.36
CA PRO A 200 0.32 -42.85 -30.62
C PRO A 200 -0.52 -41.73 -31.26
N GLU A 201 -1.11 -40.86 -30.44
CA GLU A 201 -1.94 -39.72 -30.90
C GLU A 201 -1.10 -38.58 -31.53
N GLU A 202 0.16 -38.41 -31.12
CA GLU A 202 1.05 -37.37 -31.65
C GLU A 202 1.59 -37.74 -33.05
N ASN A 203 1.64 -39.03 -33.37
CA ASN A 203 2.01 -39.53 -34.70
C ASN A 203 0.97 -39.19 -35.77
N LEU A 204 -0.32 -39.18 -35.42
CA LEU A 204 -1.40 -38.81 -36.33
C LEU A 204 -1.29 -37.34 -36.78
N ILE A 205 -0.94 -36.46 -35.84
CA ILE A 205 -0.76 -35.03 -36.11
C ILE A 205 0.42 -34.82 -37.07
N GLN A 206 1.55 -35.49 -36.83
CA GLN A 206 2.70 -35.41 -37.74
C GLN A 206 2.38 -35.96 -39.14
N GLN A 207 1.65 -37.07 -39.23
CA GLN A 207 1.26 -37.65 -40.52
C GLN A 207 0.31 -36.72 -41.30
N TYR A 208 -0.63 -36.09 -40.61
CA TYR A 208 -1.52 -35.08 -41.18
C TYR A 208 -0.76 -33.88 -41.74
N TYR A 209 0.18 -33.31 -40.97
CA TYR A 209 0.99 -32.18 -41.45
C TYR A 209 1.93 -32.55 -42.59
N LYS A 210 2.52 -33.76 -42.59
CA LYS A 210 3.33 -34.27 -43.71
C LYS A 210 2.48 -34.41 -44.98
N ASN A 211 1.26 -34.92 -44.86
CA ASN A 211 0.34 -35.07 -45.98
C ASN A 211 -0.15 -33.71 -46.51
N ASN A 212 -0.47 -32.76 -45.63
CA ASN A 212 -0.86 -31.41 -46.03
C ASN A 212 0.29 -30.63 -46.68
N LYS A 213 1.54 -30.75 -46.18
CA LYS A 213 2.71 -30.15 -46.86
C LYS A 213 2.89 -30.72 -48.26
N LYS A 214 2.72 -32.03 -48.45
CA LYS A 214 2.76 -32.68 -49.77
C LYS A 214 1.62 -32.20 -50.68
N ALA A 215 0.41 -32.06 -50.16
CA ALA A 215 -0.75 -31.56 -50.91
C ALA A 215 -0.59 -30.08 -51.33
N VAL A 216 -0.07 -29.23 -50.44
CA VAL A 216 0.22 -27.81 -50.76
C VAL A 216 1.32 -27.70 -51.81
N LYS A 217 2.38 -28.52 -51.72
CA LYS A 217 3.45 -28.54 -52.73
C LYS A 217 2.94 -29.04 -54.08
N LYS A 218 2.03 -30.03 -54.09
CA LYS A 218 1.36 -30.51 -55.32
C LYS A 218 0.44 -29.44 -55.92
N ARG A 219 -0.28 -28.66 -55.10
CA ARG A 219 -1.09 -27.52 -55.56
C ARG A 219 -0.25 -26.40 -56.16
N ARG A 220 0.89 -26.06 -55.53
CA ARG A 220 1.84 -25.06 -56.07
C ARG A 220 2.44 -25.49 -57.40
N LYS A 221 2.84 -26.76 -57.52
CA LYS A 221 3.40 -27.30 -58.77
C LYS A 221 2.36 -27.30 -59.90
N ARG A 222 1.10 -27.63 -59.58
CA ARG A 222 -0.03 -27.56 -60.53
C ARG A 222 -0.38 -26.13 -60.95
N SER A 223 -0.22 -25.13 -60.07
CA SER A 223 -0.41 -23.72 -60.44
C SER A 223 0.75 -23.15 -61.27
N GLU A 224 1.96 -23.68 -61.12
CA GLU A 224 3.11 -23.29 -61.96
C GLU A 224 3.00 -23.91 -63.38
N GLU A 225 2.49 -25.14 -63.51
CA GLU A 225 2.24 -25.80 -64.81
C GLU A 225 1.04 -25.23 -65.61
N ILE A 226 0.12 -24.50 -64.96
CA ILE A 226 -1.06 -23.89 -65.61
C ILE A 226 -0.76 -22.48 -66.18
N SER A 227 0.42 -21.91 -65.92
CA SER A 227 0.75 -20.53 -66.30
C SER A 227 1.39 -20.36 -67.70
N THR A 228 1.36 -21.39 -68.55
CA THR A 228 2.03 -21.39 -69.87
C THR A 228 1.13 -21.56 -71.09
N ASP A 229 -0.18 -21.43 -71.01
CA ASP A 229 -0.99 -21.21 -72.22
C ASP A 229 -2.21 -20.32 -71.94
N ASP A 230 -2.44 -19.42 -72.90
CA ASP A 230 -3.59 -18.54 -73.15
C ASP A 230 -3.69 -17.20 -72.39
N GLU A 231 -2.97 -16.23 -72.97
CA GLU A 231 -3.38 -14.83 -73.14
C GLU A 231 -4.77 -14.74 -73.80
N SER A 232 -5.83 -14.53 -73.02
CA SER A 232 -7.04 -13.75 -73.36
C SER A 232 -8.06 -13.85 -72.22
N ASP A 233 -8.82 -12.77 -72.00
CA ASP A 233 -9.92 -12.62 -71.03
C ASP A 233 -9.56 -12.30 -69.57
N PHE A 234 -8.90 -11.16 -69.36
CA PHE A 234 -8.91 -10.45 -68.08
C PHE A 234 -9.68 -9.13 -68.17
N SER A 235 -11.01 -9.16 -68.02
CA SER A 235 -11.82 -7.93 -67.96
C SER A 235 -13.14 -8.00 -67.18
N HIS A 236 -13.32 -8.86 -66.16
CA HIS A 236 -14.57 -8.75 -65.36
C HIS A 236 -14.59 -9.19 -63.87
N LEU A 237 -13.46 -9.35 -63.17
CA LEU A 237 -13.50 -9.81 -61.75
C LEU A 237 -12.80 -8.90 -60.73
N SER A 238 -12.26 -7.74 -61.12
CA SER A 238 -11.58 -6.83 -60.18
C SER A 238 -12.51 -5.96 -59.31
N THR A 239 -13.84 -6.12 -59.38
CA THR A 239 -14.78 -5.15 -58.80
C THR A 239 -15.48 -5.58 -57.50
N PHE A 240 -15.22 -6.77 -56.95
CA PHE A 240 -16.04 -7.27 -55.81
C PHE A 240 -15.38 -7.27 -54.42
N GLY A 241 -14.16 -6.75 -54.26
CA GLY A 241 -13.42 -6.90 -52.98
C GLY A 241 -12.83 -5.64 -52.35
N LYS A 242 -12.93 -4.46 -52.98
CA LYS A 242 -12.26 -3.24 -52.51
C LYS A 242 -13.28 -2.14 -52.22
N ASN A 243 -14.13 -2.30 -51.21
CA ASN A 243 -14.86 -1.19 -50.59
C ASN A 243 -15.30 -1.52 -49.16
N SER A 244 -14.36 -1.45 -48.21
CA SER A 244 -14.65 -1.19 -46.79
C SER A 244 -13.42 -0.63 -46.06
N LYS A 245 -12.92 0.52 -46.53
CA LYS A 245 -12.18 1.44 -45.66
C LYS A 245 -13.11 2.58 -45.28
N VAL A 246 -13.77 2.44 -44.13
CA VAL A 246 -14.49 3.53 -43.47
C VAL A 246 -13.43 4.55 -43.02
N LYS A 247 -13.36 5.70 -43.70
CA LYS A 247 -12.61 6.88 -43.25
C LYS A 247 -13.48 7.61 -42.21
N CYS A 248 -13.03 7.67 -40.97
CA CYS A 248 -13.56 8.63 -39.99
C CYS A 248 -13.01 10.01 -40.31
N GLU A 249 -13.86 10.89 -40.83
CA GLU A 249 -13.54 12.30 -41.09
C GLU A 249 -13.98 13.15 -39.89
N LYS A 250 -13.05 13.95 -39.36
CA LYS A 250 -13.25 14.85 -38.22
C LYS A 250 -14.17 16.00 -38.64
N LYS A 251 -15.28 16.23 -37.94
CA LYS A 251 -16.10 17.44 -38.10
C LYS A 251 -15.48 18.63 -37.34
N PRO A 252 -15.43 19.83 -37.92
CA PRO A 252 -14.98 21.04 -37.22
C PRO A 252 -16.09 21.62 -36.31
N ARG A 253 -15.66 22.26 -35.22
CA ARG A 253 -16.46 23.19 -34.40
C ARG A 253 -16.75 24.47 -35.19
N THR A 254 -17.97 24.98 -35.14
CA THR A 254 -18.34 26.40 -34.87
C THR A 254 -19.85 26.57 -34.96
N GLY A 255 -20.38 27.46 -34.11
CA GLY A 255 -21.79 27.83 -33.97
C GLY A 255 -22.24 27.74 -32.52
#